data_AF-A0AB37YWQ2-F1
#
_entry.id   AF-A0AB37YWQ2-F1
#
_cell.length_a   1.000
_cell.length_b   1.000
_cell.length_c   1.000
_cell.angle_alpha   90.00
_cell.angle_beta   90.00
_cell.angle_gamma   90.00
#
_symmetry.space_group_name_H-M   'P 1'
#
loop_
_entity.id
_entity.type
_entity.pdbx_description
1 polymer ?
#
loop_
_entity_poly.entity_id
_entity_poly.type
_entity_poly.pdbx_seq_one_letter_code
_entity_poly.pdbx_strand_id
1 'polypeptide(L)'
;MISELNKTDFYKCNRLVNEKGQLEIKAVIAGLNPGRIFVDNIYSPNSGLIWLGNNDGFFFIGSAENEKFNNEMKSFIDDVIRPEARKVGLSCFEAIGNHSK
;
A
#
# COMPACT_ATOMS: atom_id res chain seq x y z
N MET A 1 -9.06 7.20 8.29
CA MET A 1 -7.65 7.38 8.60
C MET A 1 -6.92 6.19 8.03
N ILE A 2 -5.97 6.44 7.14
CA ILE A 2 -5.08 5.42 6.61
C ILE A 2 -4.10 5.01 7.70
N SER A 3 -3.98 3.71 7.94
CA SER A 3 -3.16 3.13 9.00
C SER A 3 -2.22 2.07 8.46
N GLU A 4 -1.00 2.00 9.01
CA GLU A 4 -0.05 0.92 8.72
C GLU A 4 -0.51 -0.40 9.37
N LEU A 5 -0.50 -1.48 8.60
CA LEU A 5 -0.75 -2.82 9.10
C LEU A 5 0.49 -3.40 9.78
N ASN A 6 0.27 -4.18 10.83
CA ASN A 6 1.30 -5.06 11.35
C ASN A 6 1.62 -6.14 10.31
N LYS A 7 2.89 -6.57 10.25
CA LYS A 7 3.32 -7.65 9.34
C LYS A 7 2.52 -8.94 9.51
N THR A 8 2.13 -9.25 10.75
CA THR A 8 1.28 -10.41 11.08
C THR A 8 -0.13 -10.32 10.49
N ASP A 9 -0.57 -9.14 10.07
CA ASP A 9 -1.90 -8.85 9.55
C ASP A 9 -1.93 -8.68 8.02
N PHE A 10 -0.80 -8.78 7.33
CA PHE A 10 -0.71 -8.56 5.88
C PHE A 10 -1.67 -9.46 5.07
N TYR A 11 -1.92 -10.68 5.54
CA TYR A 11 -2.84 -11.64 4.93
C TYR A 11 -4.26 -11.08 4.72
N LYS A 12 -4.68 -10.05 5.48
CA LYS A 12 -5.98 -9.38 5.31
C LYS A 12 -6.12 -8.71 3.94
N CYS A 13 -5.02 -8.41 3.26
CA CYS A 13 -4.99 -7.81 1.94
C CYS A 13 -5.05 -8.84 0.79
N ASN A 14 -5.02 -10.15 1.06
CA ASN A 14 -5.03 -11.19 0.01
C ASN A 14 -6.16 -11.01 -1.01
N ARG A 15 -7.35 -10.61 -0.54
CA ARG A 15 -8.55 -10.41 -1.37
C ARG A 15 -8.55 -9.09 -2.18
N LEU A 16 -7.61 -8.19 -1.92
CA LEU A 16 -7.54 -6.87 -2.54
C LEU A 16 -6.63 -6.83 -3.78
N VAL A 17 -5.85 -7.89 -3.99
CA VAL A 17 -4.84 -7.94 -5.06
C VAL A 17 -5.42 -8.60 -6.29
N ASN A 18 -5.16 -8.01 -7.45
CA ASN A 18 -5.45 -8.65 -8.72
C ASN A 18 -4.61 -9.94 -8.87
N GLU A 19 -5.29 -11.08 -9.07
CA GLU A 19 -4.63 -12.38 -9.24
C GLU A 19 -3.65 -12.40 -10.43
N LYS A 20 -3.89 -11.63 -11.48
CA LYS A 20 -2.99 -11.50 -12.64
C LYS A 20 -2.09 -10.26 -12.58
N GLY A 21 -2.08 -9.57 -11.44
CA GLY A 21 -1.27 -8.37 -11.21
C GLY A 21 0.19 -8.68 -10.85
N GLN A 22 0.89 -7.64 -10.41
CA GLN A 22 2.31 -7.66 -10.07
C GLN A 22 2.62 -8.65 -8.93
N LEU A 23 3.65 -9.48 -9.10
CA LEU A 23 4.01 -10.55 -8.17
C LEU A 23 4.65 -10.00 -6.87
N GLU A 24 5.33 -8.88 -6.98
CA GLU A 24 6.04 -8.19 -5.90
C GLU A 24 5.08 -7.83 -4.75
N ILE A 25 3.86 -7.41 -5.09
CA ILE A 25 2.79 -7.09 -4.14
C ILE A 25 2.40 -8.33 -3.34
N LYS A 26 2.21 -9.47 -4.03
CA LYS A 26 1.87 -10.74 -3.40
C LYS A 26 2.99 -11.26 -2.51
N ALA A 27 4.25 -11.07 -2.92
CA ALA A 27 5.41 -11.44 -2.13
C ALA A 27 5.51 -10.63 -0.83
N VAL A 28 5.18 -9.33 -0.86
CA VAL A 28 5.09 -8.51 0.36
C VAL A 28 3.97 -9.02 1.26
N ILE A 29 2.76 -9.24 0.73
CA ILE A 29 1.62 -9.73 1.52
C ILE A 29 1.88 -11.10 2.15
N ALA A 30 2.56 -11.99 1.43
CA ALA A 30 2.97 -13.30 1.92
C ALA A 30 4.12 -13.23 2.95
N GLY A 31 4.69 -12.05 3.20
CA GLY A 31 5.83 -11.85 4.11
C GLY A 31 7.15 -12.38 3.56
N LEU A 32 7.22 -12.73 2.26
CA LEU A 32 8.43 -13.21 1.60
C LEU A 32 9.38 -12.07 1.27
N ASN A 33 8.83 -10.89 0.95
CA ASN A 33 9.60 -9.68 0.67
C ASN A 33 9.33 -8.60 1.73
N PRO A 34 10.33 -7.76 2.05
CA PRO A 34 10.11 -6.61 2.91
C PRO A 34 9.18 -5.62 2.21
N GLY A 35 8.33 -4.98 3.01
CA GLY A 35 7.45 -3.92 2.56
C GLY A 35 6.58 -3.40 3.71
N ARG A 36 5.84 -2.35 3.41
CA ARG A 36 4.87 -1.72 4.32
C ARG A 36 3.52 -1.71 3.63
N ILE A 37 2.46 -1.98 4.39
CA ILE A 37 1.09 -1.97 3.87
C ILE A 37 0.27 -0.97 4.68
N PHE A 38 -0.35 -0.02 3.99
CA PHE A 38 -1.22 0.99 4.58
C PHE A 38 -2.64 0.79 4.07
N VAL A 39 -3.64 0.82 4.96
CA VAL A 39 -5.03 0.50 4.63
C VAL A 39 -6.02 1.48 5.24
N ASP A 40 -7.20 1.57 4.65
CA ASP A 40 -8.31 2.37 5.16
C ASP A 40 -8.94 1.81 6.46
N ASN A 41 -8.81 0.50 6.70
CA ASN A 41 -9.30 -0.19 7.88
C ASN A 41 -8.43 -1.42 8.22
N ILE A 42 -7.87 -1.48 9.43
CA ILE A 42 -6.95 -2.55 9.85
C ILE A 42 -7.63 -3.91 10.15
N TYR A 43 -8.95 -3.91 10.33
CA TYR A 43 -9.74 -5.10 10.62
C TYR A 43 -10.33 -5.70 9.35
N SER A 44 -10.80 -4.86 8.43
CA SER A 44 -11.37 -5.26 7.15
C SER A 44 -10.99 -4.27 6.05
N PRO A 45 -9.76 -4.39 5.48
CA PRO A 45 -9.28 -3.50 4.44
C PRO A 45 -10.18 -3.52 3.20
N ASN A 46 -10.46 -2.35 2.63
CA ASN A 46 -11.14 -2.21 1.34
C ASN A 46 -10.23 -1.60 0.27
N SER A 47 -9.32 -0.69 0.67
CA SER A 47 -8.29 -0.11 -0.19
C SER A 47 -6.98 0.01 0.57
N GLY A 48 -5.86 -0.03 -0.15
CA GLY A 48 -4.57 0.12 0.47
C GLY A 48 -3.46 0.60 -0.47
N LEU A 49 -2.33 0.93 0.13
CA LEU A 49 -1.09 1.31 -0.51
C LEU A 49 0.02 0.40 0.01
N ILE A 50 0.73 -0.27 -0.89
CA ILE A 50 1.92 -1.06 -0.57
C ILE A 50 3.15 -0.27 -0.97
N TRP A 51 4.10 -0.13 -0.06
CA TRP A 51 5.45 0.37 -0.33
C TRP A 51 6.42 -0.80 -0.30
N LEU A 52 7.06 -1.08 -1.45
CA LEU A 52 8.07 -2.13 -1.56
C LEU A 52 9.32 -1.79 -0.73
N GLY A 53 9.83 -2.74 0.04
CA GLY A 53 10.94 -2.51 0.98
C GLY A 53 12.30 -2.25 0.32
N ASN A 54 12.43 -2.53 -0.98
CA ASN A 54 13.58 -2.14 -1.79
C ASN A 54 13.49 -0.68 -2.29
N ASN A 55 12.44 0.06 -1.91
CA ASN A 55 12.15 1.43 -2.31
C ASN A 55 11.85 1.60 -3.82
N ASP A 56 11.52 0.52 -4.52
CA ASP A 56 11.30 0.51 -5.96
C ASP A 56 9.81 0.70 -6.34
N GLY A 57 9.16 1.62 -5.64
CA GLY A 57 7.80 2.05 -5.96
C GLY A 57 6.70 1.61 -4.98
N PHE A 58 5.51 2.09 -5.32
CA PHE A 58 4.30 1.97 -4.51
C PHE A 58 3.16 1.37 -5.35
N PHE A 59 2.23 0.68 -4.70
CA PHE A 59 1.10 0.03 -5.37
C PHE A 59 -0.21 0.29 -4.64
N PHE A 60 -1.21 0.81 -5.36
CA PHE A 60 -2.58 0.87 -4.86
C PHE A 60 -3.25 -0.49 -5.05
N ILE A 61 -3.92 -0.99 -4.02
CA ILE A 61 -4.66 -2.26 -4.02
C ILE A 61 -6.11 -2.03 -3.57
N GLY A 62 -7.00 -2.95 -3.94
CA GLY A 62 -8.41 -2.90 -3.54
C GLY A 62 -9.26 -1.95 -4.38
N SER A 63 -10.29 -1.35 -3.77
CA SER A 63 -11.26 -0.54 -4.50
C SER A 63 -10.70 0.85 -4.86
N ALA A 64 -10.73 1.20 -6.14
CA ALA A 64 -10.44 2.57 -6.61
C ALA A 64 -11.56 3.57 -6.24
N GLU A 65 -12.77 3.07 -5.96
CA GLU A 65 -13.96 3.86 -5.65
C GLU A 65 -14.10 4.21 -4.15
N ASN A 66 -13.05 3.98 -3.35
CA ASN A 66 -13.06 4.29 -1.92
C ASN A 66 -12.79 5.77 -1.68
N GLU A 67 -13.83 6.60 -1.78
CA GLU A 67 -13.74 8.06 -1.63
C GLU A 67 -13.07 8.49 -0.32
N LYS A 68 -13.33 7.78 0.78
CA LYS A 68 -12.71 8.10 2.08
C LYS A 68 -11.19 7.93 2.02
N PHE A 69 -10.71 6.81 1.48
CA PHE A 69 -9.28 6.56 1.29
C PHE A 69 -8.67 7.60 0.34
N ASN A 70 -9.33 7.90 -0.78
CA ASN A 70 -8.86 8.85 -1.79
C ASN A 70 -8.74 10.27 -1.22
N ASN A 71 -9.75 10.73 -0.47
CA ASN A 71 -9.76 12.06 0.15
C ASN A 71 -8.69 12.23 1.23
N GLU A 72 -8.31 11.15 1.92
CA GLU A 72 -7.27 11.16 2.95
C GLU A 72 -5.84 11.01 2.38
N MET A 73 -5.69 10.56 1.13
CA MET A 73 -4.40 10.21 0.55
C MET A 73 -3.42 11.39 0.51
N LYS A 74 -3.92 12.59 0.19
CA LYS A 74 -3.08 13.79 0.12
C LYS A 74 -2.40 14.07 1.46
N SER A 75 -3.18 14.14 2.55
CA SER A 75 -2.61 14.39 3.88
C SER A 75 -1.73 13.23 4.34
N PHE A 76 -2.13 11.98 4.04
CA PHE A 76 -1.30 10.81 4.37
C PHE A 76 0.07 10.84 3.66
N ILE A 77 0.12 11.27 2.39
CA ILE A 77 1.39 11.45 1.68
C ILE A 77 2.22 12.56 2.33
N ASP A 78 1.61 13.69 2.64
CA ASP A 78 2.29 14.86 3.20
C ASP A 78 2.86 14.58 4.60
N ASP A 79 2.10 13.87 5.43
CA ASP A 79 2.36 13.69 6.87
C ASP A 79 3.09 12.38 7.21
N VAL A 80 2.93 11.33 6.39
CA VAL A 80 3.51 10.00 6.66
C VAL A 80 4.50 9.60 5.58
N ILE A 81 4.07 9.49 4.32
CA ILE A 81 4.93 8.95 3.26
C ILE A 81 6.13 9.85 3.00
N ARG A 82 5.94 11.17 2.87
CA ARG A 82 7.01 12.10 2.57
C ARG A 82 8.10 12.13 3.65
N PRO A 83 7.80 12.25 4.96
CA PRO A 83 8.84 12.15 5.99
C PRO A 83 9.57 10.80 5.99
N GLU A 84 8.85 9.70 5.83
CA GLU A 84 9.42 8.36 5.83
C GLU A 84 10.31 8.10 4.60
N ALA A 85 9.87 8.51 3.42
CA ALA A 85 10.62 8.41 2.17
C ALA A 85 11.94 9.18 2.25
N ARG A 86 11.93 10.38 2.84
CA ARG A 86 13.14 11.18 3.06
C ARG A 86 14.15 10.48 3.97
N LYS A 87 13.71 9.73 4.98
CA LYS A 87 14.62 8.97 5.87
C LYS A 87 15.43 7.91 5.12
N VAL A 88 14.91 7.43 3.99
CA VAL A 88 15.58 6.44 3.13
C VAL A 88 16.14 7.06 1.84
N GLY A 89 16.26 8.40 1.78
CA GLY A 89 16.89 9.11 0.67
C GLY A 89 16.01 9.31 -0.57
N LEU A 90 14.71 9.05 -0.48
CA LEU A 90 13.78 9.26 -1.59
C LEU A 90 13.21 10.69 -1.58
N SER A 91 13.27 11.36 -2.74
CA SER A 91 12.65 12.68 -2.98
C SER A 91 11.40 12.63 -3.86
N CYS A 92 11.16 11.50 -4.52
CA CYS A 92 10.00 11.22 -5.35
C CYS A 92 9.61 9.76 -5.21
N PHE A 93 8.39 9.42 -5.62
CA PHE A 93 7.97 8.03 -5.75
C PHE A 93 6.98 7.89 -6.92
N GLU A 94 6.90 6.68 -7.44
CA GLU A 94 5.92 6.28 -8.43
C GLU A 94 4.92 5.32 -7.79
N ALA A 95 3.64 5.46 -8.15
CA ALA A 95 2.58 4.58 -7.66
C ALA A 95 1.75 4.02 -8.82
N ILE A 96 1.48 2.72 -8.77
CA ILE A 96 0.77 1.98 -9.83
C ILE A 96 -0.48 1.33 -9.25
N GLY A 97 -1.58 1.33 -10.01
CA GLY A 97 -2.79 0.59 -9.64
C GLY A 97 -2.64 -0.91 -9.87
N ASN A 98 -2.97 -1.71 -8.85
CA ASN A 98 -3.11 -3.15 -8.94
C ASN A 98 -4.60 -3.53 -8.98
N HIS A 99 -5.22 -3.32 -10.14
CA HIS A 99 -6.60 -3.69 -10.41
C HIS A 99 -6.69 -4.47 -11.73
N SER A 100 -7.81 -5.16 -11.97
CA SER A 100 -8.12 -5.66 -13.30
C SER A 100 -8.39 -4.50 -14.25
N LYS A 101 -8.10 -4.67 -15.55
CA LYS A 101 -8.57 -3.73 -16.57
C LYS A 101 -10.10 -3.66 -16.60
#